data_AF-A0A969RAC0-F1
#
_entry.id   AF-A0A969RAC0-F1
#
_cell.length_a   1.000
_cell.length_b   1.000
_cell.length_c   1.000
_cell.angle_alpha   90.00
_cell.angle_beta   90.00
_cell.angle_gamma   90.00
#
_symmetry.space_group_name_H-M   'P 1'
#
loop_
_entity.id
_entity.type
_entity.pdbx_description
1 polymer ?
#
loop_
_entity_poly.entity_id
_entity_poly.type
_entity_poly.pdbx_seq_one_letter_code
_entity_poly.pdbx_strand_id
1 'polypeptide(L)'
;MAMRRGDRKSESDDNAINHPRSQRAEPISYHEQKQLLINERAKRDELQKLVAEKEQQAEQTHHLYLEEQQKYQKTLTLYQEVQGKYQTALVQSQEVQSQARSYLIQFEEAQTQARSYFTLHQEAQTQAQSYLTMYEAEKTRGNELTIKFEEVQGQRDRYLTLYNESQDQLSFERRSKAGIKGWETRRKRENERLKQEISEMTILLRDSLEHKDEAVNSLYVVAERMDRIQRLVDSVDGDTTTSPIGMVQKLQRIWQAVKEILAE
;
A
#
# COMPACT_ATOMS: atom_id res chain seq x y z
N MET A 1 5.62 -185.89 12.09
CA MET A 1 6.79 -185.08 11.70
C MET A 1 6.42 -183.61 11.75
N ALA A 2 7.36 -182.78 12.21
CA ALA A 2 7.25 -181.33 12.34
C ALA A 2 7.50 -180.58 11.02
N MET A 3 7.09 -179.30 11.00
CA MET A 3 7.35 -178.23 10.00
C MET A 3 6.66 -178.40 8.63
N ARG A 4 6.24 -177.36 7.88
CA ARG A 4 6.39 -175.90 7.94
C ARG A 4 5.44 -175.26 6.89
N ARG A 5 5.26 -173.94 7.02
CA ARG A 5 5.14 -172.90 5.97
C ARG A 5 4.83 -173.34 4.53
N GLY A 6 3.84 -172.66 3.95
CA GLY A 6 3.81 -172.38 2.51
C GLY A 6 2.40 -172.31 1.95
N ASP A 7 1.92 -171.07 1.79
CA ASP A 7 1.25 -170.56 0.60
C ASP A 7 0.26 -171.48 -0.14
N ARG A 8 -1.02 -171.05 -0.21
CA ARG A 8 -1.79 -170.99 -1.46
C ARG A 8 -3.16 -170.30 -1.30
N LYS A 9 -3.19 -169.06 -1.80
CA LYS A 9 -4.23 -168.36 -2.58
C LYS A 9 -5.71 -168.61 -2.28
N SER A 10 -6.46 -167.50 -2.25
CA SER A 10 -7.39 -167.24 -3.36
C SER A 10 -7.50 -165.73 -3.64
N GLU A 11 -7.48 -165.36 -4.93
CA GLU A 11 -7.72 -163.99 -5.45
C GLU A 11 -9.20 -163.56 -5.31
N SER A 12 -9.98 -164.20 -4.43
CA SER A 12 -11.43 -164.01 -4.32
C SER A 12 -11.88 -163.13 -3.14
N ASP A 13 -10.99 -162.78 -2.21
CA ASP A 13 -11.36 -162.01 -1.00
C ASP A 13 -11.12 -160.50 -1.12
N ASP A 14 -10.25 -160.04 -2.04
CA ASP A 14 -9.97 -158.61 -2.25
C ASP A 14 -11.12 -157.87 -2.98
N ASN A 15 -12.06 -158.60 -3.58
CA ASN A 15 -13.16 -158.01 -4.35
C ASN A 15 -14.40 -157.67 -3.49
N ALA A 16 -14.42 -158.05 -2.21
CA ALA A 16 -15.54 -157.76 -1.29
C ALA A 16 -15.34 -156.48 -0.46
N ILE A 17 -14.11 -155.97 -0.37
CA ILE A 17 -13.76 -154.84 0.51
C ILE A 17 -13.78 -153.50 -0.25
N ASN A 18 -13.38 -153.46 -1.51
CA ASN A 18 -13.29 -152.21 -2.30
C ASN A 18 -14.58 -151.84 -3.06
N HIS A 19 -15.50 -152.79 -3.23
CA HIS A 19 -16.82 -152.57 -3.83
C HIS A 19 -17.88 -153.34 -3.03
N PRO A 20 -18.43 -152.79 -1.94
CA PRO A 20 -19.63 -153.36 -1.38
C PRO A 20 -20.66 -153.40 -2.51
N ARG A 21 -21.07 -154.60 -2.93
CA ARG A 21 -22.20 -154.77 -3.83
C ARG A 21 -23.30 -153.90 -3.27
N SER A 22 -23.65 -152.85 -4.01
CA SER A 22 -24.76 -151.98 -3.67
C SER A 22 -25.95 -152.90 -3.43
N GLN A 23 -26.30 -153.13 -2.16
CA GLN A 23 -27.67 -153.47 -1.84
C GLN A 23 -28.45 -152.39 -2.58
N ARG A 24 -29.22 -152.79 -3.59
CA ARG A 24 -30.22 -151.91 -4.16
C ARG A 24 -30.97 -151.41 -2.94
N ALA A 25 -30.83 -150.14 -2.61
CA ALA A 25 -31.61 -149.52 -1.56
C ALA A 25 -33.04 -149.95 -1.88
N GLU A 26 -33.64 -150.75 -1.01
CA GLU A 26 -35.04 -151.11 -1.15
C GLU A 26 -35.78 -149.79 -1.35
N PRO A 27 -36.70 -149.70 -2.33
CA PRO A 27 -37.41 -148.46 -2.57
C PRO A 27 -38.00 -148.04 -1.23
N ILE A 28 -37.51 -146.90 -0.73
CA ILE A 28 -37.85 -146.33 0.57
C ILE A 28 -39.34 -146.56 0.77
N SER A 29 -39.72 -147.23 1.86
CA SER A 29 -41.12 -147.52 2.17
C SER A 29 -41.92 -146.23 1.96
N TYR A 30 -43.06 -146.31 1.28
CA TYR A 30 -43.88 -145.14 0.91
C TYR A 30 -44.08 -144.17 2.09
N HIS A 31 -44.11 -144.71 3.32
CA HIS A 31 -44.25 -143.94 4.53
C HIS A 31 -43.01 -143.13 4.93
N GLU A 32 -41.80 -143.67 4.79
CA GLU A 32 -40.52 -142.97 5.02
C GLU A 32 -40.24 -141.94 3.92
N GLN A 33 -40.57 -142.28 2.66
CA GLN A 33 -40.48 -141.35 1.55
C GLN A 33 -41.39 -140.15 1.78
N LYS A 34 -42.61 -140.39 2.28
CA LYS A 34 -43.55 -139.33 2.67
C LYS A 34 -43.02 -138.50 3.85
N GLN A 35 -42.40 -139.10 4.86
CA GLN A 35 -41.80 -138.36 5.98
C GLN A 35 -40.60 -137.50 5.54
N LEU A 36 -39.73 -138.03 4.69
CA LEU A 36 -38.63 -137.25 4.09
C LEU A 36 -39.18 -136.11 3.24
N LEU A 37 -40.23 -136.34 2.45
CA LEU A 37 -40.87 -135.29 1.66
C LEU A 37 -41.52 -134.22 2.55
N ILE A 38 -42.10 -134.60 3.68
CA ILE A 38 -42.63 -133.66 4.68
C ILE A 38 -41.49 -132.84 5.31
N ASN A 39 -40.39 -133.49 5.69
CA ASN A 39 -39.24 -132.81 6.30
C ASN A 39 -38.51 -131.89 5.31
N GLU A 40 -38.32 -132.32 4.06
CA GLU A 40 -37.71 -131.49 3.01
C GLU A 40 -38.64 -130.34 2.60
N ARG A 41 -39.97 -130.54 2.60
CA ARG A 41 -40.93 -129.43 2.46
C ARG A 41 -40.83 -128.46 3.62
N ALA A 42 -40.76 -128.94 4.86
CA ALA A 42 -40.62 -128.10 6.05
C ALA A 42 -39.30 -127.29 6.03
N LYS A 43 -38.18 -127.92 5.68
CA LYS A 43 -36.87 -127.24 5.52
C LYS A 43 -36.91 -126.22 4.38
N ARG A 44 -37.52 -126.55 3.24
CA ARG A 44 -37.69 -125.62 2.13
C ARG A 44 -38.57 -124.43 2.53
N ASP A 45 -39.64 -124.67 3.30
CA ASP A 45 -40.54 -123.63 3.78
C ASP A 45 -39.85 -122.75 4.85
N GLU A 46 -39.01 -123.33 5.72
CA GLU A 46 -38.13 -122.60 6.66
C GLU A 46 -37.07 -121.78 5.93
N LEU A 47 -36.40 -122.36 4.93
CA LEU A 47 -35.42 -121.65 4.10
C LEU A 47 -36.09 -120.54 3.29
N GLN A 48 -37.29 -120.73 2.77
CA GLN A 48 -38.06 -119.67 2.11
C GLN A 48 -38.40 -118.54 3.08
N LYS A 49 -38.81 -118.85 4.31
CA LYS A 49 -39.05 -117.83 5.34
C LYS A 49 -37.77 -117.07 5.67
N LEU A 50 -36.65 -117.78 5.81
CA LEU A 50 -35.37 -117.18 6.16
C LEU A 50 -34.80 -116.32 5.02
N VAL A 51 -34.96 -116.75 3.77
CA VAL A 51 -34.63 -115.94 2.58
C VAL A 51 -35.50 -114.70 2.52
N ALA A 52 -36.82 -114.81 2.70
CA ALA A 52 -37.73 -113.67 2.69
C ALA A 52 -37.43 -112.67 3.84
N GLU A 53 -37.10 -113.16 5.04
CA GLU A 53 -36.69 -112.32 6.16
C GLU A 53 -35.35 -111.61 5.89
N LYS A 54 -34.40 -112.31 5.27
CA LYS A 54 -33.10 -111.73 4.88
C LYS A 54 -33.24 -110.71 3.74
N GLU A 55 -34.12 -110.95 2.78
CA GLU A 55 -34.47 -109.98 1.73
C GLU A 55 -35.09 -108.73 2.34
N GLN A 56 -36.05 -108.86 3.26
CA GLN A 56 -36.61 -107.71 3.98
C GLN A 56 -35.56 -106.95 4.79
N GLN A 57 -34.64 -107.63 5.48
CA GLN A 57 -33.53 -106.99 6.19
C GLN A 57 -32.58 -106.26 5.22
N ALA A 58 -32.28 -106.85 4.06
CA ALA A 58 -31.45 -106.23 3.03
C ALA A 58 -32.11 -104.98 2.44
N GLU A 59 -33.42 -105.03 2.18
CA GLU A 59 -34.19 -103.87 1.72
C GLU A 59 -34.23 -102.75 2.77
N GLN A 60 -34.47 -103.08 4.04
CA GLN A 60 -34.47 -102.09 5.13
C GLN A 60 -33.09 -101.44 5.30
N THR A 61 -32.03 -102.23 5.27
CA THR A 61 -30.65 -101.70 5.37
C THR A 61 -30.27 -100.86 4.15
N HIS A 62 -30.69 -101.27 2.95
CA HIS A 62 -30.50 -100.47 1.74
C HIS A 62 -31.26 -99.13 1.80
N HIS A 63 -32.51 -99.14 2.29
CA HIS A 63 -33.30 -97.92 2.48
C HIS A 63 -32.63 -96.97 3.48
N LEU A 64 -32.16 -97.49 4.62
CA LEU A 64 -31.43 -96.70 5.62
C LEU A 64 -30.14 -96.09 5.05
N TYR A 65 -29.39 -96.86 4.26
CA TYR A 65 -28.18 -96.37 3.59
C TYR A 65 -28.48 -95.22 2.63
N LEU A 66 -29.53 -95.35 1.81
CA LEU A 66 -29.95 -94.30 0.88
C LEU A 66 -30.38 -93.02 1.63
N GLU A 67 -31.11 -93.16 2.74
CA GLU A 67 -31.48 -92.02 3.58
C GLU A 67 -30.26 -91.32 4.18
N GLU A 68 -29.29 -92.07 4.70
CA GLU A 68 -28.04 -91.49 5.22
C GLU A 68 -27.26 -90.77 4.12
N GLN A 69 -27.16 -91.36 2.93
CA GLN A 69 -26.49 -90.74 1.79
C GLN A 69 -27.15 -89.41 1.40
N GLN A 70 -28.49 -89.37 1.38
CA GLN A 70 -29.23 -88.14 1.12
C GLN A 70 -29.02 -87.08 2.22
N LYS A 71 -29.00 -87.48 3.50
CA LYS A 71 -28.73 -86.57 4.62
C LYS A 71 -27.32 -85.99 4.52
N TYR A 72 -26.33 -86.81 4.20
CA TYR A 72 -24.95 -86.39 3.99
C TYR A 72 -24.84 -85.37 2.85
N GLN A 73 -25.44 -85.68 1.69
CA GLN A 73 -25.45 -84.75 0.56
C GLN A 73 -26.11 -83.40 0.90
N LYS A 74 -27.26 -83.41 1.58
CA LYS A 74 -27.92 -82.18 2.04
C LYS A 74 -27.05 -81.36 3.00
N THR A 75 -26.32 -82.04 3.88
CA THR A 75 -25.43 -81.38 4.84
C THR A 75 -24.25 -80.74 4.13
N LEU A 76 -23.70 -81.43 3.12
CA LEU A 76 -22.60 -80.92 2.31
C LEU A 76 -23.01 -79.69 1.50
N THR A 77 -24.19 -79.70 0.87
CA THR A 77 -24.70 -78.53 0.13
C THR A 77 -24.93 -77.33 1.05
N LEU A 78 -25.53 -77.56 2.23
CA LEU A 78 -25.71 -76.50 3.24
C LEU A 78 -24.38 -75.92 3.70
N TYR A 79 -23.36 -76.76 3.92
CA TYR A 79 -22.03 -76.29 4.31
C TYR A 79 -21.41 -75.39 3.22
N GLN A 80 -21.48 -75.80 1.95
CA GLN A 80 -20.99 -75.02 0.82
C GLN A 80 -21.72 -73.68 0.68
N GLU A 81 -23.05 -73.67 0.85
CA GLU A 81 -23.83 -72.42 0.83
C GLU A 81 -23.43 -71.47 1.96
N VAL A 82 -23.25 -71.99 3.18
CA VAL A 82 -22.81 -71.18 4.32
C VAL A 82 -21.40 -70.64 4.09
N GLN A 83 -20.49 -71.44 3.54
CA GLN A 83 -19.15 -71.00 3.19
C GLN A 83 -19.18 -69.88 2.14
N GLY A 84 -20.01 -70.01 1.10
CA GLY A 84 -20.18 -68.96 0.08
C GLY A 84 -20.75 -67.65 0.66
N LYS A 85 -21.74 -67.75 1.56
CA LYS A 85 -22.29 -66.59 2.28
C LYS A 85 -21.23 -65.91 3.15
N TYR A 86 -20.44 -66.69 3.89
CA TYR A 86 -19.34 -66.17 4.70
C TYR A 86 -18.29 -65.43 3.85
N GLN A 87 -17.88 -66.02 2.74
CA GLN A 87 -16.93 -65.40 1.81
C GLN A 87 -17.46 -64.05 1.29
N THR A 88 -18.75 -64.01 0.92
CA THR A 88 -19.42 -62.80 0.43
C THR A 88 -19.47 -61.72 1.51
N ALA A 89 -19.84 -62.09 2.74
CA ALA A 89 -19.88 -61.16 3.87
C ALA A 89 -18.48 -60.59 4.21
N LEU A 90 -17.42 -61.41 4.07
CA LEU A 90 -16.05 -60.97 4.27
C LEU A 90 -15.63 -59.91 3.24
N VAL A 91 -15.94 -60.14 1.96
CA VAL A 91 -15.64 -59.17 0.88
C VAL A 91 -16.40 -57.87 1.10
N GLN A 92 -17.69 -57.93 1.44
CA GLN A 92 -18.49 -56.74 1.73
C GLN A 92 -17.93 -55.93 2.91
N SER A 93 -17.49 -56.61 3.97
CA SER A 93 -16.86 -55.95 5.13
C SER A 93 -15.57 -55.24 4.74
N GLN A 94 -14.73 -55.87 3.92
CA GLN A 94 -13.50 -55.26 3.41
C GLN A 94 -13.77 -54.05 2.52
N GLU A 95 -14.80 -54.13 1.67
CA GLU A 95 -15.21 -53.03 0.80
C GLU A 95 -15.68 -51.83 1.62
N VAL A 96 -16.57 -52.04 2.60
CA VAL A 96 -17.01 -50.99 3.53
C VAL A 96 -15.84 -50.37 4.28
N GLN A 97 -14.88 -51.20 4.74
CA GLN A 97 -13.68 -50.69 5.41
C GLN A 97 -12.82 -49.82 4.48
N SER A 98 -12.68 -50.22 3.22
CA SER A 98 -11.93 -49.44 2.22
C SER A 98 -12.61 -48.11 1.90
N GLN A 99 -13.94 -48.10 1.79
CA GLN A 99 -14.72 -46.88 1.58
C GLN A 99 -14.59 -45.94 2.78
N ALA A 100 -14.71 -46.45 4.01
CA ALA A 100 -14.53 -45.65 5.22
C ALA A 100 -13.13 -44.99 5.28
N ARG A 101 -12.08 -45.73 4.89
CA ARG A 101 -10.72 -45.17 4.79
C ARG A 101 -10.62 -44.08 3.72
N SER A 102 -11.24 -44.29 2.56
CA SER A 102 -11.27 -43.28 1.50
C SER A 102 -11.95 -41.99 1.96
N TYR A 103 -13.08 -42.09 2.67
CA TYR A 103 -13.78 -40.91 3.21
C TYR A 103 -12.95 -40.17 4.25
N LEU A 104 -12.22 -40.89 5.12
CA LEU A 104 -11.33 -40.26 6.09
C LEU A 104 -10.22 -39.45 5.42
N ILE A 105 -9.60 -39.99 4.37
CA ILE A 105 -8.56 -39.28 3.61
C ILE A 105 -9.13 -38.01 2.97
N GLN A 106 -10.28 -38.10 2.31
CA GLN A 106 -10.93 -36.94 1.69
C GLN A 106 -11.30 -35.86 2.73
N PHE A 107 -11.72 -36.28 3.93
CA PHE A 107 -12.02 -35.36 5.00
C PHE A 107 -10.76 -34.63 5.52
N GLU A 108 -9.64 -35.34 5.67
CA GLU A 108 -8.36 -34.76 6.05
C GLU A 108 -7.82 -33.79 4.98
N GLU A 109 -7.94 -34.15 3.71
CA GLU A 109 -7.61 -33.27 2.57
C GLU A 109 -8.47 -32.00 2.58
N ALA A 110 -9.78 -32.12 2.78
CA ALA A 110 -10.67 -30.96 2.87
C ALA A 110 -10.32 -30.08 4.08
N GLN A 111 -9.95 -30.67 5.22
CA GLN A 111 -9.53 -29.92 6.40
C GLN A 111 -8.21 -29.16 6.19
N THR A 112 -7.23 -29.79 5.54
CA THR A 112 -5.95 -29.15 5.21
C THR A 112 -6.14 -28.01 4.21
N GLN A 113 -6.99 -28.18 3.20
CA GLN A 113 -7.36 -27.10 2.28
C GLN A 113 -8.08 -25.95 3.00
N ALA A 114 -9.05 -26.24 3.88
CA ALA A 114 -9.73 -25.20 4.63
C ALA A 114 -8.75 -24.38 5.50
N ARG A 115 -7.76 -25.04 6.12
CA ARG A 115 -6.70 -24.37 6.88
C ARG A 115 -5.83 -23.49 5.99
N SER A 116 -5.42 -23.97 4.81
CA SER A 116 -4.59 -23.18 3.90
C SER A 116 -5.32 -21.93 3.39
N TYR A 117 -6.61 -22.06 3.02
CA TYR A 117 -7.44 -20.91 2.66
C TYR A 117 -7.57 -19.91 3.79
N PHE A 118 -7.78 -20.38 5.02
CA PHE A 118 -7.84 -19.50 6.19
C PHE A 118 -6.54 -18.72 6.38
N THR A 119 -5.38 -19.38 6.26
CA THR A 119 -4.06 -18.72 6.36
C THR A 119 -3.89 -17.67 5.27
N LEU A 120 -4.21 -17.99 4.01
CA LEU A 120 -4.16 -17.04 2.89
C LEU A 120 -5.04 -15.81 3.13
N HIS A 121 -6.26 -16.01 3.64
CA HIS A 121 -7.16 -14.91 3.97
C HIS A 121 -6.58 -14.02 5.08
N GLN A 122 -5.97 -14.63 6.10
CA GLN A 122 -5.34 -13.89 7.19
C GLN A 122 -4.14 -13.07 6.69
N GLU A 123 -3.30 -13.64 5.84
CA GLU A 123 -2.17 -12.94 5.21
C GLU A 123 -2.64 -11.78 4.32
N ALA A 124 -3.68 -11.99 3.51
CA ALA A 124 -4.26 -10.92 2.70
C ALA A 124 -4.82 -9.78 3.57
N GLN A 125 -5.43 -10.12 4.71
CA GLN A 125 -5.94 -9.13 5.65
C GLN A 125 -4.82 -8.31 6.30
N THR A 126 -3.73 -8.95 6.73
CA THR A 126 -2.58 -8.24 7.33
C THR A 126 -1.88 -7.36 6.30
N GLN A 127 -1.73 -7.83 5.06
CA GLN A 127 -1.20 -7.02 3.96
C GLN A 127 -2.08 -5.79 3.67
N ALA A 128 -3.39 -5.97 3.60
CA ALA A 128 -4.32 -4.85 3.39
C ALA A 128 -4.22 -3.80 4.51
N GLN A 129 -4.11 -4.24 5.76
CA GLN A 129 -3.87 -3.33 6.90
C GLN A 129 -2.54 -2.59 6.77
N SER A 130 -1.47 -3.27 6.36
CA SER A 130 -0.17 -2.63 6.12
C SER A 130 -0.22 -1.60 4.98
N TYR A 131 -1.00 -1.84 3.93
CA TYR A 131 -1.14 -0.86 2.86
C TYR A 131 -1.93 0.38 3.31
N LEU A 132 -2.96 0.18 4.13
CA LEU A 132 -3.73 1.29 4.71
C LEU A 132 -2.85 2.19 5.58
N THR A 133 -2.00 1.62 6.44
CA THR A 133 -1.10 2.42 7.28
C THR A 133 -0.08 3.20 6.47
N MET A 134 0.50 2.61 5.41
CA MET A 134 1.41 3.33 4.51
C MET A 134 0.69 4.47 3.77
N TYR A 135 -0.54 4.23 3.31
CA TYR A 135 -1.34 5.25 2.65
C TYR A 135 -1.64 6.44 3.59
N GLU A 136 -2.01 6.16 4.84
CA GLU A 136 -2.25 7.21 5.84
C GLU A 136 -0.99 8.01 6.17
N ALA A 137 0.17 7.34 6.25
CA ALA A 137 1.46 7.99 6.44
C ALA A 137 1.82 8.92 5.27
N GLU A 138 1.67 8.46 4.02
CA GLU A 138 1.92 9.29 2.83
C GLU A 138 0.91 10.43 2.70
N LYS A 139 -0.36 10.22 3.07
CA LYS A 139 -1.35 11.30 3.15
C LYS A 139 -0.92 12.38 4.13
N THR A 140 -0.41 12.00 5.29
CA THR A 140 0.10 12.94 6.30
C THR A 140 1.30 13.70 5.78
N ARG A 141 2.25 13.01 5.13
CA ARG A 141 3.42 13.62 4.48
C ARG A 141 3.02 14.61 3.38
N GLY A 142 2.01 14.28 2.58
CA GLY A 142 1.45 15.17 1.55
C GLY A 142 0.87 16.45 2.15
N ASN A 143 0.17 16.35 3.29
CA ASN A 143 -0.34 17.51 4.01
C ASN A 143 0.81 18.39 4.54
N GLU A 144 1.85 17.79 5.13
CA GLU A 144 3.02 18.54 5.60
C GLU A 144 3.73 19.29 4.46
N LEU A 145 3.88 18.65 3.30
CA LEU A 145 4.46 19.29 2.11
C LEU A 145 3.59 20.46 1.63
N THR A 146 2.26 20.32 1.69
CA THR A 146 1.32 21.38 1.34
C THR A 146 1.49 22.59 2.26
N ILE A 147 1.56 22.38 3.57
CA ILE A 147 1.80 23.44 4.55
C ILE A 147 3.13 24.16 4.27
N LYS A 148 4.21 23.41 4.05
CA LYS A 148 5.53 23.99 3.72
C LYS A 148 5.49 24.80 2.43
N PHE A 149 4.75 24.34 1.43
CA PHE A 149 4.59 25.06 0.18
C PHE A 149 3.85 26.39 0.38
N GLU A 150 2.76 26.39 1.15
CA GLU A 150 2.02 27.60 1.50
C GLU A 150 2.88 28.59 2.30
N GLU A 151 3.69 28.11 3.26
CA GLU A 151 4.62 28.94 4.00
C GLU A 151 5.65 29.62 3.10
N VAL A 152 6.25 28.87 2.17
CA VAL A 152 7.22 29.40 1.19
C VAL A 152 6.55 30.41 0.26
N GLN A 153 5.31 30.16 -0.19
CA GLN A 153 4.55 31.15 -0.95
C GLN A 153 4.32 32.44 -0.15
N GLY A 154 3.89 32.32 1.11
CA GLY A 154 3.72 33.49 1.98
C GLY A 154 5.02 34.24 2.22
N GLN A 155 6.16 33.55 2.33
CA GLN A 155 7.47 34.19 2.38
C GLN A 155 7.81 34.92 1.07
N ARG A 156 7.59 34.30 -0.08
CA ARG A 156 7.80 34.92 -1.40
C ARG A 156 7.02 36.21 -1.53
N ASP A 157 5.75 36.21 -1.16
CA ASP A 157 4.88 37.38 -1.26
C ASP A 157 5.33 38.50 -0.33
N ARG A 158 5.75 38.17 0.90
CA ARG A 158 6.38 39.15 1.81
C ARG A 158 7.63 39.79 1.22
N TYR A 159 8.52 38.98 0.62
CA TYR A 159 9.72 39.51 -0.03
C TYR A 159 9.39 40.42 -1.22
N LEU A 160 8.38 40.05 -2.02
CA LEU A 160 7.92 40.89 -3.13
C LEU A 160 7.37 42.24 -2.64
N THR A 161 6.58 42.25 -1.56
CA THR A 161 6.09 43.48 -0.94
C THR A 161 7.23 44.37 -0.48
N LEU A 162 8.17 43.83 0.30
CA LEU A 162 9.33 44.58 0.81
C LEU A 162 10.21 45.12 -0.33
N TYR A 163 10.39 44.33 -1.39
CA TYR A 163 11.13 44.76 -2.57
C TYR A 163 10.47 45.96 -3.26
N ASN A 164 9.15 45.90 -3.47
CA ASN A 164 8.39 46.99 -4.08
C ASN A 164 8.43 48.26 -3.20
N GLU A 165 8.23 48.12 -1.89
CA GLU A 165 8.34 49.23 -0.94
C GLU A 165 9.72 49.89 -1.00
N SER A 166 10.79 49.09 -1.09
CA SER A 166 12.16 49.62 -1.23
C SER A 166 12.36 50.36 -2.56
N GLN A 167 11.81 49.86 -3.67
CA GLN A 167 11.84 50.57 -4.95
C GLN A 167 11.09 51.90 -4.88
N ASP A 168 9.92 51.92 -4.24
CA ASP A 168 9.12 53.13 -4.07
C ASP A 168 9.85 54.17 -3.20
N GLN A 169 10.44 53.74 -2.08
CA GLN A 169 11.28 54.60 -1.22
C GLN A 169 12.46 55.19 -2.00
N LEU A 170 13.17 54.38 -2.78
CA LEU A 170 14.27 54.83 -3.61
C LEU A 170 13.80 55.87 -4.66
N SER A 171 12.65 55.63 -5.28
CA SER A 171 12.06 56.54 -6.25
C SER A 171 11.69 57.88 -5.60
N PHE A 172 11.12 57.85 -4.39
CA PHE A 172 10.77 59.01 -3.60
C PHE A 172 12.00 59.81 -3.20
N GLU A 173 13.05 59.16 -2.69
CA GLU A 173 14.31 59.81 -2.35
C GLU A 173 14.94 60.50 -3.56
N ARG A 174 14.95 59.85 -4.73
CA ARG A 174 15.47 60.44 -5.98
C ARG A 174 14.69 61.70 -6.37
N ARG A 175 13.35 61.66 -6.28
CA ARG A 175 12.49 62.82 -6.55
C ARG A 175 12.72 63.95 -5.54
N SER A 176 12.83 63.62 -4.26
CA SER A 176 13.09 64.57 -3.18
C SER A 176 14.45 65.27 -3.37
N LYS A 177 15.53 64.51 -3.62
CA LYS A 177 16.87 65.05 -3.91
C LYS A 177 16.87 65.94 -5.15
N ALA A 178 16.17 65.54 -6.22
CA ALA A 178 16.01 66.38 -7.41
C ALA A 178 15.25 67.68 -7.09
N GLY A 179 14.22 67.62 -6.25
CA GLY A 179 13.46 68.78 -5.77
C GLY A 179 14.32 69.76 -4.96
N ILE A 180 15.09 69.26 -3.99
CA ILE A 180 16.03 70.05 -3.17
C ILE A 180 17.06 70.75 -4.07
N LYS A 181 17.73 69.98 -4.95
CA LYS A 181 18.72 70.53 -5.89
C LYS A 181 18.11 71.59 -6.82
N GLY A 182 16.89 71.37 -7.29
CA GLY A 182 16.14 72.33 -8.09
C GLY A 182 15.83 73.62 -7.33
N TRP A 183 15.42 73.50 -6.07
CA TRP A 183 15.17 74.65 -5.19
C TRP A 183 16.45 75.43 -4.87
N GLU A 184 17.54 74.74 -4.52
CA GLU A 184 18.86 75.37 -4.30
C GLU A 184 19.33 76.12 -5.54
N THR A 185 19.17 75.54 -6.73
CA THR A 185 19.55 76.19 -7.98
C THR A 185 18.72 77.45 -8.24
N ARG A 186 17.38 77.39 -8.03
CA ARG A 186 16.51 78.57 -8.16
C ARG A 186 16.87 79.66 -7.16
N ARG A 187 17.07 79.29 -5.88
CA ARG A 187 17.41 80.22 -4.81
C ARG A 187 18.78 80.87 -5.03
N LYS A 188 19.76 80.14 -5.57
CA LYS A 188 21.07 80.69 -5.91
C LYS A 188 20.97 81.74 -7.03
N ARG A 189 20.24 81.45 -8.11
CA ARG A 189 20.01 82.42 -9.20
C ARG A 189 19.28 83.67 -8.70
N GLU A 190 18.27 83.49 -7.86
CA GLU A 190 17.54 84.61 -7.26
C GLU A 190 18.44 85.48 -6.39
N ASN A 191 19.27 84.85 -5.54
CA ASN A 191 20.25 85.58 -4.74
C ASN A 191 21.30 86.31 -5.60
N GLU A 192 21.74 85.74 -6.72
CA GLU A 192 22.65 86.41 -7.66
C GLU A 192 21.99 87.62 -8.32
N ARG A 193 20.72 87.50 -8.73
CA ARG A 193 19.93 88.61 -9.25
C ARG A 193 19.76 89.72 -8.21
N LEU A 194 19.36 89.38 -6.98
CA LEU A 194 19.21 90.36 -5.89
C LEU A 194 20.53 91.06 -5.57
N LYS A 195 21.67 90.35 -5.63
CA LYS A 195 22.99 90.97 -5.45
C LYS A 195 23.31 91.97 -6.56
N GLN A 196 22.98 91.66 -7.81
CA GLN A 196 23.13 92.59 -8.93
C GLN A 196 22.26 93.83 -8.74
N GLU A 197 20.98 93.65 -8.43
CA GLU A 197 20.04 94.76 -8.17
C GLU A 197 20.51 95.64 -6.98
N ILE A 198 20.99 95.04 -5.88
CA ILE A 198 21.58 95.78 -4.76
C ILE A 198 22.83 96.55 -5.19
N SER A 199 23.70 95.95 -6.01
CA SER A 199 24.89 96.62 -6.53
C SER A 199 24.54 97.82 -7.40
N GLU A 200 23.57 97.66 -8.30
CA GLU A 200 23.07 98.74 -9.16
C GLU A 200 22.46 99.86 -8.32
N MET A 201 21.61 99.55 -7.35
CA MET A 201 21.05 100.54 -6.42
C MET A 201 22.14 101.25 -5.61
N THR A 202 23.20 100.54 -5.22
CA THR A 202 24.33 101.14 -4.47
C THR A 202 25.11 102.11 -5.34
N ILE A 203 25.33 101.80 -6.62
CA ILE A 203 25.94 102.73 -7.59
C ILE A 203 25.05 103.96 -7.75
N LEU A 204 23.75 103.79 -8.01
CA LEU A 204 22.81 104.91 -8.14
C LEU A 204 22.76 105.80 -6.89
N LEU A 205 22.81 105.21 -5.69
CA LEU A 205 22.86 105.97 -4.44
C LEU A 205 24.18 106.73 -4.28
N ARG A 206 25.30 106.11 -4.64
CA ARG A 206 26.62 106.76 -4.62
C ARG A 206 26.66 107.93 -5.58
N ASP A 207 26.23 107.72 -6.82
CA ASP A 207 26.14 108.78 -7.82
C ASP A 207 25.23 109.91 -7.31
N SER A 208 24.07 109.59 -6.74
CA SER A 208 23.17 110.60 -6.18
C SER A 208 23.80 111.40 -5.04
N LEU A 209 24.60 110.76 -4.18
CA LEU A 209 25.33 111.45 -3.11
C LEU A 209 26.46 112.33 -3.66
N GLU A 210 27.19 111.87 -4.67
CA GLU A 210 28.23 112.66 -5.34
C GLU A 210 27.64 113.92 -5.98
N HIS A 211 26.50 113.79 -6.68
CA HIS A 211 25.77 114.95 -7.22
C HIS A 211 25.28 115.91 -6.10
N LYS A 212 24.93 115.38 -4.92
CA LYS A 212 24.58 116.22 -3.77
C LYS A 212 25.79 116.96 -3.23
N ASP A 213 26.94 116.29 -3.10
CA ASP A 213 28.18 116.91 -2.63
C ASP A 213 28.66 117.97 -3.63
N GLU A 214 28.55 117.72 -4.94
CA GLU A 214 28.79 118.72 -5.98
C GLU A 214 27.86 119.93 -5.85
N ALA A 215 26.56 119.71 -5.62
CA ALA A 215 25.60 120.79 -5.40
C ALA A 215 25.91 121.59 -4.13
N VAL A 216 26.28 120.91 -3.03
CA VAL A 216 26.69 121.56 -1.77
C VAL A 216 27.97 122.37 -1.96
N ASN A 217 28.98 121.83 -2.66
CA ASN A 217 30.21 122.55 -2.98
C ASN A 217 29.93 123.79 -3.84
N SER A 218 29.03 123.69 -4.83
CA SER A 218 28.63 124.85 -5.63
C SER A 218 27.97 125.94 -4.77
N LEU A 219 27.17 125.56 -3.77
CA LEU A 219 26.58 126.50 -2.82
C LEU A 219 27.63 127.15 -1.91
N TYR A 220 28.67 126.43 -1.48
CA TYR A 220 29.79 127.02 -0.75
C TYR A 220 30.56 128.05 -1.57
N VAL A 221 30.82 127.76 -2.86
CA VAL A 221 31.45 128.72 -3.78
C VAL A 221 30.58 129.97 -3.93
N VAL A 222 29.26 129.81 -4.07
CA VAL A 222 28.31 130.94 -4.09
C VAL A 222 28.36 131.71 -2.77
N ALA A 223 28.36 131.03 -1.62
CA ALA A 223 28.45 131.68 -0.31
C ALA A 223 29.75 132.47 -0.15
N GLU A 224 30.89 131.94 -0.58
CA GLU A 224 32.18 132.64 -0.54
C GLU A 224 32.19 133.86 -1.48
N ARG A 225 31.56 133.76 -2.65
CA ARG A 225 31.35 134.92 -3.54
C ARG A 225 30.48 135.98 -2.85
N MET A 226 29.39 135.58 -2.20
CA MET A 226 28.53 136.49 -1.44
C MET A 226 29.30 137.16 -0.29
N ASP A 227 30.13 136.43 0.45
CA ASP A 227 30.98 136.98 1.51
C ASP A 227 32.03 137.96 0.97
N ARG A 228 32.66 137.67 -0.19
CA ARG A 228 33.60 138.59 -0.86
C ARG A 228 32.89 139.87 -1.30
N ILE A 229 31.69 139.76 -1.88
CA ILE A 229 30.84 140.92 -2.21
C ILE A 229 30.49 141.70 -0.95
N GLN A 230 30.08 141.03 0.13
CA GLN A 230 29.73 141.68 1.39
C GLN A 230 30.92 142.43 1.98
N ARG A 231 32.12 141.85 2.00
CA ARG A 231 33.35 142.54 2.45
C ARG A 231 33.69 143.76 1.59
N LEU A 232 33.48 143.68 0.27
CA LEU A 232 33.65 144.83 -0.62
C LEU A 232 32.64 145.94 -0.30
N VAL A 233 31.38 145.57 -0.01
CA VAL A 233 30.33 146.50 0.42
C VAL A 233 30.66 147.11 1.78
N ASP A 234 31.03 146.31 2.78
CA ASP A 234 31.39 146.78 4.13
C ASP A 234 32.63 147.69 4.12
N SER A 235 33.56 147.49 3.17
CA SER A 235 34.72 148.38 2.97
C SER A 235 34.35 149.79 2.50
N VAL A 236 33.10 150.02 2.05
CA VAL A 236 32.58 151.36 1.74
C VAL A 236 32.27 152.13 3.01
N ASP A 237 31.80 151.44 4.06
CA ASP A 237 31.35 152.07 5.31
C ASP A 237 32.51 152.40 6.27
N GLY A 238 33.68 151.76 6.12
CA GLY A 238 34.82 151.94 7.02
C GLY A 238 35.73 153.15 6.77
N ASP A 239 35.74 153.74 5.56
CA ASP A 239 36.67 154.82 5.19
C ASP A 239 35.94 156.13 4.87
N THR A 240 35.93 157.05 5.82
CA THR A 240 35.42 158.42 5.68
C THR A 240 36.33 159.28 4.79
N THR A 241 36.29 159.05 3.48
CA THR A 241 36.88 159.99 2.49
C THR A 241 35.85 161.07 2.15
N THR A 242 36.07 162.26 2.70
CA THR A 242 35.23 163.48 2.63
C THR A 242 35.19 164.16 1.24
N SER A 243 35.27 163.38 0.15
CA SER A 243 35.17 163.90 -1.23
C SER A 243 34.11 163.14 -2.05
N PRO A 244 33.03 163.80 -2.48
CA PRO A 244 31.92 163.13 -3.19
C PRO A 244 32.34 162.52 -4.53
N ILE A 245 33.40 163.03 -5.17
CA ILE A 245 33.98 162.46 -6.40
C ILE A 245 34.77 161.16 -6.12
N GLY A 246 35.42 161.06 -4.95
CA GLY A 246 36.12 159.85 -4.53
C GLY A 246 35.17 158.69 -4.23
N MET A 247 34.00 158.99 -3.66
CA MET A 247 32.95 158.01 -3.34
C MET A 247 32.36 157.37 -4.61
N VAL A 248 32.09 158.17 -5.65
CA VAL A 248 31.57 157.68 -6.93
C VAL A 248 32.59 156.79 -7.66
N GLN A 249 33.88 157.16 -7.65
CA GLN A 249 34.93 156.33 -8.24
C GLN A 249 35.15 155.02 -7.45
N LYS A 250 35.02 155.04 -6.12
CA LYS A 250 35.10 153.85 -5.26
C LYS A 250 33.93 152.90 -5.54
N LEU A 251 32.71 153.43 -5.64
CA LEU A 251 31.53 152.65 -6.04
C LEU A 251 31.68 152.05 -7.44
N GLN A 252 32.26 152.79 -8.39
CA GLN A 252 32.51 152.27 -9.74
C GLN A 252 33.52 151.11 -9.72
N ARG A 253 34.60 151.19 -8.93
CA ARG A 253 35.57 150.10 -8.77
C ARG A 253 34.96 148.88 -8.06
N ILE A 254 34.16 149.10 -7.02
CA ILE A 254 33.47 148.02 -6.30
C ILE A 254 32.44 147.35 -7.19
N TRP A 255 31.65 148.12 -7.95
CA TRP A 255 30.72 147.58 -8.92
C TRP A 255 31.41 146.72 -9.99
N GLN A 256 32.59 147.16 -10.45
CA GLN A 256 33.38 146.40 -11.42
C GLN A 256 33.95 145.10 -10.80
N ALA A 257 34.43 145.15 -9.55
CA ALA A 257 34.87 143.98 -8.80
C ALA A 257 33.73 142.99 -8.50
N VAL A 258 32.53 143.47 -8.16
CA VAL A 258 31.33 142.62 -8.00
C VAL A 258 30.96 141.94 -9.31
N LYS A 259 31.06 142.67 -10.43
CA LYS A 259 30.78 142.11 -11.76
C LYS A 259 31.80 141.03 -12.17
N GLU A 260 33.07 141.19 -11.79
CA GLU A 260 34.09 140.18 -11.98
C GLU A 260 33.82 138.93 -11.11
N ILE A 261 33.46 139.10 -9.83
CA ILE A 261 33.13 137.98 -8.92
C ILE A 261 31.89 137.19 -9.38
N LEU A 262 30.90 137.87 -9.98
CA LEU A 262 29.71 137.22 -10.55
C LEU A 262 29.98 136.51 -11.89
N ALA A 263 31.09 136.83 -12.56
CA ALA A 263 31.49 136.23 -13.83
C ALA A 263 32.44 135.03 -13.68
N GLU A 264 33.04 134.83 -12.50
CA GLU A 264 33.69 133.57 -12.08
C GLU A 264 32.71 132.41 -12.12
#